data_AF-A0A7V9RZE9-F1
#
_entry.id   AF-A0A7V9RZE9-F1
#
_cell.length_a   1.000
_cell.length_b   1.000
_cell.length_c   1.000
_cell.angle_alpha   90.00
_cell.angle_beta   90.00
_cell.angle_gamma   90.00
#
_symmetry.space_group_name_H-M   'P 1'
#
loop_
_entity.id
_entity.type
_entity.pdbx_description
1 polymer ?
#
loop_
_entity_poly.entity_id
_entity_poly.type
_entity_poly.pdbx_seq_one_letter_code
_entity_poly.pdbx_strand_id
1 'polypeptide(L)'
;MTSEVLEVVAAAVVSGGRVLTARRTRPADVAGRWEFPGGKVDPGETVVEALVREVREELGCEIEVVRPLVGRAVIKPGYALTAHLVRLVSGEPIPHEHDAARWLGPEELDQVDWLPADRPFLDELREVLLDGEPLTGGNVGGAVRIGATVRRTTGPWTPAVHALLDHVAGAGLEKTPRVLGLDSRGREVLTYLPGRVIDVDTEMASESLLVDAMQWLRRYHDAVTNFEHAGPWRNGHDQVSGHEQVSDVKGVLCHHDFAPYNVATSTSADGDRVVGVFDWDMAGPGTRLEDLAFAAWNWVPLHRTIAVADAAQRLMLMASSYGRDVDPRDILGGVVPRLEDSVRRIAAGQAAGDEGMLNLAKVGEPARTSWRVDDLRKRVPEISARLGFRL
;
A
#
# COMPACT_ATOMS: atom_id res chain seq x y z
N MET A 1 -34.96 44.86 13.61
CA MET A 1 -33.60 44.98 13.05
C MET A 1 -32.98 43.61 13.18
N THR A 2 -32.86 42.85 12.09
CA THR A 2 -32.08 41.61 12.08
C THR A 2 -30.64 42.01 12.36
N SER A 3 -30.08 41.64 13.52
CA SER A 3 -28.67 41.90 13.80
C SER A 3 -27.85 41.21 12.71
N GLU A 4 -27.05 41.98 11.98
CA GLU A 4 -26.15 41.45 10.96
C GLU A 4 -25.21 40.44 11.62
N VAL A 5 -25.30 39.18 11.19
CA VAL A 5 -24.46 38.10 11.75
C VAL A 5 -23.09 38.25 11.13
N LEU A 6 -22.09 38.52 11.95
CA LEU A 6 -20.69 38.61 11.53
C LEU A 6 -20.19 37.22 11.14
N GLU A 7 -19.58 37.12 9.96
CA GLU A 7 -19.02 35.90 9.42
C GLU A 7 -17.57 35.72 9.90
N VAL A 8 -17.28 34.51 10.36
CA VAL A 8 -15.94 34.04 10.72
C VAL A 8 -15.65 32.86 9.81
N VAL A 9 -14.45 32.84 9.25
CA VAL A 9 -14.01 31.82 8.30
C VAL A 9 -12.86 31.02 8.90
N ALA A 10 -12.89 29.70 8.72
CA ALA A 10 -11.86 28.77 9.15
C ALA A 10 -11.22 28.08 7.95
N ALA A 11 -9.91 27.97 7.96
CA ALA A 11 -9.12 27.27 6.96
C ALA A 11 -8.78 25.85 7.45
N ALA A 12 -9.48 24.84 6.94
CA ALA A 12 -9.05 23.46 7.06
C ALA A 12 -7.89 23.22 6.06
N VAL A 13 -6.67 23.62 6.44
CA VAL A 13 -5.47 23.49 5.60
C VAL A 13 -5.05 22.03 5.55
N VAL A 14 -5.22 21.38 4.39
CA VAL A 14 -4.88 19.96 4.20
C VAL A 14 -3.59 19.80 3.39
N SER A 15 -2.70 18.94 3.88
CA SER A 15 -1.46 18.54 3.20
C SER A 15 -1.08 17.11 3.60
N GLY A 16 -0.70 16.28 2.63
CA GLY A 16 -0.26 14.90 2.87
C GLY A 16 -1.30 14.04 3.60
N GLY A 17 -2.59 14.35 3.46
CA GLY A 17 -3.69 13.69 4.16
C GLY A 17 -3.75 13.96 5.66
N ARG A 18 -3.20 15.10 6.09
CA ARG A 18 -3.35 15.66 7.43
C ARG A 18 -3.95 17.06 7.34
N VAL A 19 -4.61 17.51 8.40
CA VAL A 19 -5.09 18.89 8.56
C VAL A 19 -4.23 19.64 9.57
N LEU A 20 -3.91 20.89 9.29
CA LEU A 20 -3.24 21.78 10.24
C LEU A 20 -4.25 22.29 11.27
N THR A 21 -3.86 22.23 12.53
CA THR A 21 -4.64 22.70 13.67
C THR A 21 -3.78 23.54 14.58
N ALA A 22 -4.39 24.50 15.28
CA ALA A 22 -3.70 25.39 16.20
C ALA A 22 -4.38 25.37 17.57
N ARG A 23 -3.59 25.52 18.63
CA ARG A 23 -4.08 25.48 20.01
C ARG A 23 -4.19 26.88 20.61
N ARG A 24 -5.38 27.21 21.09
CA ARG A 24 -5.69 28.53 21.65
C ARG A 24 -4.95 28.79 22.94
N THR A 25 -4.45 30.01 23.07
CA THR A 25 -3.86 30.54 24.31
C THR A 25 -4.82 31.45 25.07
N ARG A 26 -5.83 32.00 24.38
CA ARG A 26 -6.81 32.95 24.91
C ARG A 26 -8.15 32.88 24.16
N PRO A 27 -9.27 33.29 24.80
CA PRO A 27 -9.43 33.59 26.23
C PRO A 27 -9.35 32.33 27.13
N ALA A 28 -9.25 32.52 28.46
CA ALA A 28 -8.90 31.46 29.41
C ALA A 28 -9.89 30.27 29.47
N ASP A 29 -11.16 30.50 29.16
CA ASP A 29 -12.23 29.50 29.12
C ASP A 29 -12.12 28.51 27.94
N VAL A 30 -11.34 28.87 26.92
CA VAL A 30 -11.08 28.03 25.74
C VAL A 30 -9.58 27.80 25.49
N ALA A 31 -8.71 28.29 26.38
CA ALA A 31 -7.28 28.06 26.30
C ALA A 31 -6.97 26.55 26.41
N GLY A 32 -6.04 26.06 25.58
CA GLY A 32 -5.70 24.65 25.46
C GLY A 32 -6.56 23.85 24.48
N ARG A 33 -7.65 24.44 23.95
CA ARG A 33 -8.48 23.82 22.91
C ARG A 33 -7.94 24.07 21.51
N TRP A 34 -8.32 23.19 20.59
CA TRP A 34 -7.87 23.18 19.21
C TRP A 34 -8.93 23.75 18.27
N GLU A 35 -8.46 24.45 17.24
CA GLU A 35 -9.28 25.05 16.19
C GLU A 35 -8.57 25.00 14.84
N PHE A 36 -9.33 25.27 13.78
CA PHE A 36 -8.77 25.64 12.49
C PHE A 36 -8.23 27.08 12.53
N PRO A 37 -7.11 27.38 11.84
CA PRO A 37 -6.65 28.74 11.60
C PRO A 37 -7.74 29.58 10.91
N GLY A 38 -7.86 30.85 11.26
CA GLY A 38 -8.85 31.73 10.64
C GLY A 38 -9.38 32.83 11.54
N GLY A 39 -10.22 33.68 10.95
CA GLY A 39 -10.67 34.90 11.61
C GLY A 39 -11.91 35.50 10.96
N LYS A 40 -12.13 36.79 11.24
CA LYS A 40 -13.35 37.48 10.83
C LYS A 40 -13.19 37.96 9.39
N VAL A 41 -14.30 37.95 8.66
CA VAL A 41 -14.37 38.63 7.36
C VAL A 41 -14.54 40.13 7.61
N ASP A 42 -13.63 40.94 7.08
CA ASP A 42 -13.69 42.39 7.22
C ASP A 42 -14.70 43.03 6.24
N PRO A 43 -15.21 44.25 6.54
CA PRO A 43 -16.15 44.92 5.64
C PRO A 43 -15.57 45.15 4.24
N GLY A 44 -16.23 44.60 3.22
CA GLY A 44 -15.81 44.70 1.82
C GLY A 44 -14.84 43.60 1.37
N GLU A 45 -14.46 42.70 2.29
CA GLU A 45 -13.63 41.54 2.01
C GLU A 45 -14.49 40.33 1.60
N THR A 46 -14.03 39.55 0.63
CA THR A 46 -14.63 38.25 0.31
C THR A 46 -14.14 37.16 1.26
N VAL A 47 -14.90 36.07 1.41
CA VAL A 47 -14.49 34.90 2.20
C VAL A 47 -13.11 34.36 1.80
N VAL A 48 -12.80 34.37 0.49
CA VAL A 48 -11.50 33.89 -0.02
C VAL A 48 -10.37 34.85 0.38
N GLU A 49 -10.58 36.16 0.27
CA GLU A 49 -9.58 37.17 0.69
C GLU A 49 -9.32 37.07 2.20
N ALA A 50 -10.37 36.92 3.00
CA ALA A 50 -10.26 36.73 4.45
C ALA A 50 -9.44 35.48 4.79
N LEU A 51 -9.75 34.33 4.19
CA LEU A 51 -8.99 33.08 4.42
C LEU A 51 -7.51 33.22 4.06
N VAL A 52 -7.20 33.85 2.92
CA VAL A 52 -5.81 34.05 2.48
C VAL A 52 -5.07 35.00 3.43
N ARG A 53 -5.69 36.10 3.84
CA ARG A 53 -5.12 37.05 4.79
C ARG A 53 -4.85 36.41 6.14
N GLU A 54 -5.87 35.78 6.73
CA GLU A 54 -5.79 35.16 8.06
C GLU A 54 -4.72 34.05 8.08
N VAL A 55 -4.69 33.16 7.09
CA VAL A 55 -3.65 32.11 7.03
C VAL A 55 -2.25 32.71 6.84
N ARG A 56 -2.10 33.78 6.06
CA ARG A 56 -0.80 34.45 5.90
C ARG A 56 -0.36 35.10 7.22
N GLU A 57 -1.27 35.76 7.93
CA GLU A 57 -0.98 36.46 9.19
C GLU A 57 -0.71 35.48 10.35
N GLU A 58 -1.53 34.44 10.50
CA GLU A 58 -1.41 33.48 11.60
C GLU A 58 -0.27 32.47 11.39
N LEU A 59 0.04 32.12 10.14
CA LEU A 59 0.91 30.99 9.81
C LEU A 59 2.07 31.28 8.86
N GLY A 60 2.06 32.43 8.16
CA GLY A 60 3.08 32.75 7.15
C GLY A 60 2.97 31.94 5.85
N CYS A 61 1.78 31.40 5.56
CA CYS A 61 1.55 30.48 4.43
C CYS A 61 0.72 31.08 3.30
N GLU A 62 0.95 30.58 2.09
CA GLU A 62 0.08 30.81 0.94
C GLU A 62 -0.85 29.61 0.74
N ILE A 63 -2.13 29.88 0.49
CA ILE A 63 -3.16 28.85 0.32
C ILE A 63 -4.00 29.05 -0.93
N GLU A 64 -4.60 27.96 -1.38
CA GLU A 64 -5.64 27.93 -2.41
C GLU A 64 -6.94 27.40 -1.78
N VAL A 65 -8.03 28.16 -1.88
CA VAL A 65 -9.35 27.73 -1.39
C VAL A 65 -9.95 26.73 -2.37
N VAL A 66 -10.22 25.51 -1.92
CA VAL A 66 -10.77 24.44 -2.77
C VAL A 66 -12.29 24.53 -2.81
N ARG A 67 -12.94 24.50 -1.64
CA ARG A 67 -14.39 24.56 -1.48
C ARG A 67 -14.80 24.77 -0.01
N PRO A 68 -16.01 25.28 0.28
CA PRO A 68 -16.55 25.22 1.63
C PRO A 68 -16.74 23.77 2.09
N LEU A 69 -16.59 23.55 3.40
CA LEU A 69 -17.13 22.40 4.10
C LEU A 69 -18.62 22.64 4.40
N VAL A 70 -19.39 21.57 4.46
CA VAL A 70 -20.83 21.58 4.72
C VAL A 70 -21.08 21.94 6.18
N GLY A 71 -21.91 22.96 6.37
CA GLY A 71 -22.40 23.35 7.69
C GLY A 71 -22.05 24.79 8.04
N ARG A 72 -22.56 25.20 9.21
CA ARG A 72 -22.33 26.51 9.81
C ARG A 72 -22.48 26.35 11.31
N ALA A 73 -21.53 26.87 12.08
CA ALA A 73 -21.60 26.81 13.53
C ALA A 73 -21.85 28.20 14.12
N VAL A 74 -22.64 28.30 15.18
CA VAL A 74 -22.78 29.55 15.94
C VAL A 74 -21.67 29.59 16.98
N ILE A 75 -20.79 30.59 16.88
CA ILE A 75 -19.71 30.78 17.88
C ILE A 75 -20.31 31.41 19.14
N LYS A 76 -21.10 32.47 18.96
CA LYS A 76 -21.85 33.20 19.99
C LYS A 76 -22.94 34.04 19.30
N PRO A 77 -23.90 34.62 20.02
CA PRO A 77 -24.94 35.45 19.40
C PRO A 77 -24.33 36.52 18.47
N GLY A 78 -24.77 36.53 17.21
CA GLY A 78 -24.27 37.45 16.18
C GLY A 78 -22.99 37.02 15.46
N TYR A 79 -22.42 35.84 15.75
CA TYR A 79 -21.22 35.32 15.07
C TYR A 79 -21.44 33.89 14.58
N ALA A 80 -21.03 33.61 13.35
CA ALA A 80 -21.07 32.26 12.83
C ALA A 80 -19.79 31.88 12.07
N LEU A 81 -19.39 30.61 12.22
CA LEU A 81 -18.25 30.00 11.57
C LEU A 81 -18.69 29.23 10.32
N THR A 82 -17.98 29.45 9.23
CA THR A 82 -17.94 28.58 8.05
C THR A 82 -16.50 28.09 7.85
N ALA A 83 -16.32 26.79 7.64
CA ALA A 83 -15.00 26.21 7.39
C ALA A 83 -14.83 25.91 5.90
N HIS A 84 -13.61 26.07 5.40
CA HIS A 84 -13.26 25.85 4.01
C HIS A 84 -12.09 24.88 3.92
N LEU A 85 -12.21 23.91 3.02
CA LEU A 85 -11.08 23.06 2.64
C LEU A 85 -10.13 23.91 1.80
N VAL A 86 -8.87 23.99 2.24
CA VAL A 86 -7.84 24.76 1.54
C VAL A 86 -6.58 23.90 1.35
N ARG A 87 -5.84 24.16 0.28
CA ARG A 87 -4.57 23.51 -0.03
C ARG A 87 -3.42 24.47 0.31
N LEU A 88 -2.38 23.96 0.96
CA LEU A 88 -1.14 24.69 1.15
C LEU A 88 -0.39 24.80 -0.20
N VAL A 89 -0.13 26.03 -0.65
CA VAL A 89 0.59 26.32 -1.90
C VAL A 89 2.08 26.50 -1.63
N SER A 90 2.43 27.25 -0.58
CA SER A 90 3.81 27.46 -0.15
C SER A 90 3.89 27.94 1.31
N GLY A 91 5.11 27.88 1.86
CA GLY A 91 5.38 28.22 3.26
C GLY A 91 5.37 26.99 4.18
N GLU A 92 6.08 27.10 5.30
CA GLU A 92 6.00 26.14 6.40
C GLU A 92 5.17 26.78 7.52
N PRO A 93 4.04 26.18 7.96
CA PRO A 93 3.17 26.83 8.93
C PRO A 93 3.85 27.02 10.28
N ILE A 94 3.95 28.28 10.71
CA ILE A 94 4.50 28.65 12.01
C ILE A 94 3.40 29.39 12.78
N PRO A 95 2.90 28.85 13.92
CA PRO A 95 1.84 29.52 14.67
C PRO A 95 2.36 30.81 15.30
N HIS A 96 1.85 31.96 14.85
CA HIS A 96 2.22 33.27 15.39
C HIS A 96 1.34 33.69 16.58
N GLU A 97 0.08 33.24 16.63
CA GLU A 97 -0.89 33.59 17.69
C GLU A 97 -1.21 32.45 18.67
N HIS A 98 -0.75 31.24 18.36
CA HIS A 98 -1.06 30.00 19.09
C HIS A 98 0.21 29.43 19.75
N ASP A 99 0.06 28.72 20.87
CA ASP A 99 1.22 28.14 21.56
C ASP A 99 1.68 26.80 20.99
N ALA A 100 0.86 26.17 20.14
CA ALA A 100 1.17 24.94 19.45
C ALA A 100 0.39 24.84 18.14
N ALA A 101 1.03 24.25 17.13
CA ALA A 101 0.38 23.79 15.90
C ALA A 101 0.67 22.30 15.70
N ARG A 102 -0.31 21.55 15.17
CA ARG A 102 -0.18 20.12 14.88
C ARG A 102 -0.88 19.77 13.57
N TRP A 103 -0.23 18.88 12.83
CA TRP A 103 -0.81 18.20 11.69
C TRP A 103 -1.49 16.91 12.15
N LEU A 104 -2.82 16.88 12.12
CA LEU A 104 -3.62 15.73 12.55
C LEU A 104 -4.08 14.91 11.34
N GLY A 105 -3.83 13.60 11.37
CA GLY A 105 -4.44 12.63 10.47
C GLY A 105 -5.89 12.33 10.84
N PRO A 106 -6.60 11.54 10.01
CA PRO A 106 -8.02 11.27 10.22
C PRO A 106 -8.33 10.59 11.55
N GLU A 107 -7.45 9.71 12.05
CA GLU A 107 -7.62 9.02 13.33
C GLU A 107 -7.17 9.86 14.54
N GLU A 108 -6.44 10.95 14.30
CA GLU A 108 -5.95 11.87 15.34
C GLU A 108 -6.98 12.98 15.66
N LEU A 109 -8.00 13.16 14.81
CA LEU A 109 -9.04 14.16 15.01
C LEU A 109 -9.79 14.00 16.34
N ASP A 110 -9.96 12.77 16.84
CA ASP A 110 -10.65 12.49 18.10
C ASP A 110 -9.75 12.62 19.33
N GLN A 111 -8.45 12.84 19.14
CA GLN A 111 -7.45 12.84 20.20
C GLN A 111 -7.20 14.24 20.79
N VAL A 112 -7.87 15.27 20.26
CA VAL A 112 -7.71 16.66 20.69
C VAL A 112 -9.05 17.28 21.13
N ASP A 113 -9.00 18.18 22.10
CA ASP A 113 -10.20 18.91 22.57
C ASP A 113 -10.51 20.08 21.62
N TRP A 114 -11.31 19.81 20.60
CA TRP A 114 -11.78 20.83 19.66
C TRP A 114 -12.73 21.83 20.30
N LEU A 115 -12.63 23.08 19.85
CA LEU A 115 -13.66 24.07 20.10
C LEU A 115 -15.04 23.56 19.63
N PRO A 116 -16.13 23.90 20.34
CA PRO A 116 -17.48 23.51 19.93
C PRO A 116 -17.87 23.99 18.52
N ALA A 117 -17.31 25.10 18.04
CA ALA A 117 -17.62 25.67 16.73
C ALA A 117 -17.00 24.87 15.57
N ASP A 118 -15.89 24.18 15.80
CA ASP A 118 -15.14 23.45 14.77
C ASP A 118 -15.64 22.01 14.62
N ARG A 119 -16.20 21.44 15.69
CA ARG A 119 -16.72 20.05 15.73
C ARG A 119 -17.67 19.69 14.58
N PRO A 120 -18.61 20.55 14.13
CA PRO A 120 -19.54 20.22 13.05
C PRO A 120 -18.88 19.89 11.70
N PHE A 121 -17.62 20.30 11.49
CA PHE A 121 -16.90 20.10 10.24
C PHE A 121 -16.01 18.85 10.25
N LEU A 122 -15.82 18.21 11.41
CA LEU A 122 -14.84 17.13 11.57
C LEU A 122 -15.21 15.84 10.83
N ASP A 123 -16.50 15.50 10.74
CA ASP A 123 -16.95 14.29 10.06
C ASP A 123 -16.65 14.36 8.56
N GLU A 124 -17.03 15.47 7.91
CA GLU A 124 -16.71 15.66 6.50
C GLU A 124 -15.20 15.76 6.27
N LEU A 125 -14.49 16.50 7.14
CA LEU A 125 -13.05 16.62 7.03
C LEU A 125 -12.37 15.25 7.13
N ARG A 126 -12.83 14.38 8.04
CA ARG A 126 -12.31 13.01 8.15
C ARG A 126 -12.46 12.24 6.86
N GLU A 127 -13.62 12.32 6.21
CA GLU A 127 -13.85 11.68 4.91
C GLU A 127 -12.87 12.20 3.84
N VAL A 128 -12.65 13.52 3.79
CA VAL A 128 -11.67 14.13 2.89
C VAL A 128 -10.24 13.62 3.18
N LEU A 129 -9.86 13.52 4.45
CA LEU A 129 -8.53 13.03 4.83
C LEU A 129 -8.35 11.54 4.52
N LEU A 130 -9.43 10.74 4.55
CA LEU A 130 -9.42 9.30 4.27
C LEU A 130 -9.40 8.94 2.78
N ASP A 131 -9.68 9.90 1.89
CA ASP A 131 -9.67 9.68 0.44
C ASP A 131 -8.25 9.54 -0.12
N GLY A 132 -7.28 10.26 0.46
CA GLY A 132 -5.86 10.13 0.17
C GLY A 132 -5.46 10.23 -1.31
N GLU A 133 -4.28 9.69 -1.62
CA GLU A 133 -3.72 9.59 -2.96
C GLU A 133 -3.85 8.15 -3.47
N PRO A 134 -4.60 7.89 -4.57
CA PRO A 134 -4.65 6.55 -5.15
C PRO A 134 -3.25 6.09 -5.58
N LEU A 135 -2.85 4.89 -5.15
CA LEU A 135 -1.65 4.23 -5.64
C LEU A 135 -1.97 3.48 -6.93
N THR A 136 -1.18 3.70 -7.97
CA THR A 136 -1.28 2.98 -9.24
C THR A 136 -0.67 1.58 -9.12
N GLY A 137 -1.25 0.56 -9.78
CA GLY A 137 -0.62 -0.77 -9.94
C GLY A 137 -1.36 -1.98 -9.36
N GLY A 138 -2.52 -1.83 -8.70
CA GLY A 138 -3.31 -2.96 -8.18
C GLY A 138 -4.44 -3.41 -9.11
N ASN A 139 -4.55 -4.70 -9.42
CA ASN A 139 -5.63 -5.27 -10.25
C ASN A 139 -6.95 -5.49 -9.49
N VAL A 140 -6.96 -5.38 -8.16
CA VAL A 140 -8.13 -5.61 -7.31
C VAL A 140 -8.13 -4.64 -6.13
N GLY A 141 -9.21 -3.88 -5.95
CA GLY A 141 -9.55 -3.23 -4.68
C GLY A 141 -8.91 -1.87 -4.35
N GLY A 142 -7.94 -1.37 -5.13
CA GLY A 142 -7.39 -0.01 -5.06
C GLY A 142 -6.73 0.38 -3.72
N ALA A 143 -5.41 0.56 -3.68
CA ALA A 143 -4.71 1.05 -2.49
C ALA A 143 -4.68 2.59 -2.48
N VAL A 144 -4.83 3.19 -1.30
CA VAL A 144 -4.76 4.65 -1.10
C VAL A 144 -3.64 4.98 -0.15
N ARG A 145 -2.74 5.89 -0.53
CA ARG A 145 -1.71 6.44 0.35
C ARG A 145 -2.23 7.67 1.08
N ILE A 146 -1.90 7.78 2.36
CA ILE A 146 -2.10 9.01 3.15
C ILE A 146 -0.85 9.17 4.01
N GLY A 147 -0.11 10.25 3.77
CA GLY A 147 1.18 10.48 4.39
C GLY A 147 2.14 9.28 4.24
N ALA A 148 2.50 8.69 5.37
CA ALA A 148 3.43 7.55 5.47
C ALA A 148 2.72 6.19 5.59
N THR A 149 1.41 6.13 5.28
CA THR A 149 0.61 4.91 5.40
C THR A 149 -0.16 4.60 4.13
N VAL A 150 -0.56 3.33 3.99
CA VAL A 150 -1.39 2.82 2.90
C VAL A 150 -2.65 2.20 3.49
N ARG A 151 -3.79 2.50 2.88
CA ARG A 151 -5.10 1.94 3.18
C ARG A 151 -5.46 0.95 2.07
N ARG A 152 -5.80 -0.29 2.44
CA ARG A 152 -6.24 -1.33 1.49
C ARG A 152 -7.53 -1.98 1.98
N THR A 153 -8.30 -2.50 1.03
CA THR A 153 -9.51 -3.27 1.33
C THR A 153 -9.14 -4.55 2.08
N THR A 154 -9.87 -4.86 3.14
CA THR A 154 -9.69 -6.11 3.91
C THR A 154 -10.53 -7.25 3.35
N GLY A 155 -10.04 -8.48 3.47
CA GLY A 155 -10.82 -9.71 3.28
C GLY A 155 -10.75 -10.66 4.48
N PRO A 156 -11.40 -11.84 4.42
CA PRO A 156 -11.35 -12.85 5.48
C PRO A 156 -9.93 -13.30 5.86
N TRP A 157 -8.97 -13.19 4.94
CA TRP A 157 -7.56 -13.53 5.17
C TRP A 157 -6.77 -12.49 5.96
N THR A 158 -7.29 -11.27 6.09
CA THR A 158 -6.56 -10.13 6.67
C THR A 158 -6.00 -10.42 8.06
N PRO A 159 -6.73 -11.02 9.01
CA PRO A 159 -6.17 -11.33 10.33
C PRO A 159 -4.96 -12.26 10.28
N ALA A 160 -4.97 -13.26 9.38
CA ALA A 160 -3.85 -14.18 9.21
C ALA A 160 -2.63 -13.49 8.58
N VAL A 161 -2.85 -12.60 7.60
CA VAL A 161 -1.80 -11.77 7.00
C VAL A 161 -1.21 -10.79 8.01
N HIS A 162 -2.04 -10.16 8.86
CA HIS A 162 -1.56 -9.28 9.92
C HIS A 162 -0.69 -10.03 10.93
N ALA A 163 -1.13 -11.21 11.38
CA ALA A 163 -0.33 -12.07 12.26
C ALA A 163 1.01 -12.49 11.63
N LEU A 164 1.02 -12.77 10.31
CA LEU A 164 2.26 -13.05 9.58
C LEU A 164 3.20 -11.85 9.56
N LEU A 165 2.68 -10.66 9.23
CA LEU A 165 3.48 -9.43 9.15
C LEU A 165 4.09 -9.08 10.52
N ASP A 166 3.32 -9.23 11.59
CA ASP A 166 3.79 -9.04 12.97
C ASP A 166 4.85 -10.07 13.36
N HIS A 167 4.67 -11.34 12.96
CA HIS A 167 5.66 -12.39 13.20
C HIS A 167 6.99 -12.10 12.49
N VAL A 168 6.97 -11.83 11.19
CA VAL A 168 8.21 -11.56 10.43
C VAL A 168 8.87 -10.26 10.90
N ALA A 169 8.08 -9.28 11.36
CA ALA A 169 8.59 -8.09 12.04
C ALA A 169 9.35 -8.44 13.33
N GLY A 170 8.76 -9.26 14.20
CA GLY A 170 9.38 -9.75 15.42
C GLY A 170 10.61 -10.61 15.18
N ALA A 171 10.64 -11.35 14.07
CA ALA A 171 11.79 -12.14 13.63
C ALA A 171 12.93 -11.30 13.00
N GLY A 172 12.75 -9.98 12.90
CA GLY A 172 13.76 -9.07 12.34
C GLY A 172 13.84 -9.06 10.81
N LEU A 173 12.83 -9.58 10.11
CA LEU A 173 12.75 -9.43 8.66
C LEU A 173 12.40 -7.97 8.33
N GLU A 174 13.36 -7.28 7.74
CA GLU A 174 13.18 -5.91 7.24
C GLU A 174 12.47 -5.89 5.88
N LYS A 175 12.07 -4.68 5.45
CA LYS A 175 11.45 -4.41 4.14
C LYS A 175 10.03 -5.00 4.00
N THR A 176 9.36 -5.25 5.11
CA THR A 176 7.93 -5.60 5.16
C THR A 176 7.11 -4.41 5.67
N PRO A 177 5.83 -4.28 5.28
CA PRO A 177 4.95 -3.29 5.88
C PRO A 177 4.70 -3.63 7.36
N ARG A 178 4.55 -2.62 8.22
CA ARG A 178 4.03 -2.79 9.58
C ARG A 178 2.52 -2.59 9.58
N VAL A 179 1.83 -3.44 10.33
CA VAL A 179 0.39 -3.33 10.59
C VAL A 179 0.15 -2.24 11.62
N LEU A 180 -0.73 -1.29 11.31
CA LEU A 180 -1.12 -0.20 12.20
C LEU A 180 -2.60 -0.30 12.63
N GLY A 181 -3.27 -1.39 12.25
CA GLY A 181 -4.66 -1.67 12.58
C GLY A 181 -5.61 -1.43 11.42
N LEU A 182 -6.84 -1.02 11.73
CA LEU A 182 -7.90 -0.72 10.78
C LEU A 182 -8.31 0.76 10.91
N ASP A 183 -8.69 1.39 9.79
CA ASP A 183 -9.29 2.72 9.80
C ASP A 183 -10.81 2.65 10.08
N SER A 184 -11.45 3.82 10.19
CA SER A 184 -12.90 3.92 10.45
C SER A 184 -13.78 3.39 9.31
N ARG A 185 -13.23 3.22 8.10
CA ARG A 185 -13.91 2.59 6.94
C ARG A 185 -13.67 1.07 6.91
N GLY A 186 -12.98 0.51 7.91
CA GLY A 186 -12.64 -0.91 7.99
C GLY A 186 -11.53 -1.33 7.03
N ARG A 187 -10.76 -0.39 6.47
CA ARG A 187 -9.59 -0.70 5.62
C ARG A 187 -8.39 -1.00 6.50
N GLU A 188 -7.53 -1.91 6.08
CA GLU A 188 -6.26 -2.11 6.78
C GLU A 188 -5.35 -0.90 6.62
N VAL A 189 -4.59 -0.58 7.66
CA VAL A 189 -3.61 0.50 7.67
C VAL A 189 -2.22 -0.11 7.79
N LEU A 190 -1.40 0.08 6.75
CA LEU A 190 -0.04 -0.43 6.67
C LEU A 190 0.96 0.73 6.52
N THR A 191 2.20 0.56 6.94
CA THR A 191 3.27 1.55 6.60
C THR A 191 3.54 1.56 5.10
N TYR A 192 3.71 2.75 4.53
CA TYR A 192 4.13 2.92 3.14
C TYR A 192 5.61 2.58 2.96
N LEU A 193 5.92 1.80 1.92
CA LEU A 193 7.29 1.41 1.54
C LEU A 193 7.71 2.21 0.30
N PRO A 194 8.51 3.28 0.44
CA PRO A 194 8.89 4.12 -0.70
C PRO A 194 9.87 3.37 -1.62
N GLY A 195 9.60 3.42 -2.92
CA GLY A 195 10.51 2.91 -3.94
C GLY A 195 9.83 2.83 -5.30
N ARG A 196 10.63 2.46 -6.30
CA ARG A 196 10.16 2.26 -7.67
C ARG A 196 9.74 0.80 -7.86
N VAL A 197 8.68 0.57 -8.61
CA VAL A 197 8.23 -0.76 -9.01
C VAL A 197 8.65 -1.02 -10.46
N ILE A 198 8.97 -2.27 -10.80
CA ILE A 198 9.36 -2.67 -12.15
C ILE A 198 8.13 -3.14 -12.93
N ASP A 199 7.90 -2.58 -14.12
CA ASP A 199 6.91 -3.12 -15.06
C ASP A 199 7.48 -4.37 -15.76
N VAL A 200 6.97 -5.55 -15.38
CA VAL A 200 7.44 -6.84 -15.89
C VAL A 200 7.19 -7.04 -17.39
N ASP A 201 6.24 -6.33 -17.99
CA ASP A 201 5.96 -6.46 -19.42
C ASP A 201 6.94 -5.64 -20.27
N THR A 202 7.52 -4.55 -19.74
CA THR A 202 8.39 -3.63 -20.49
C THR A 202 9.84 -3.61 -20.02
N GLU A 203 10.12 -4.02 -18.80
CA GLU A 203 11.45 -3.94 -18.17
C GLU A 203 11.97 -5.30 -17.72
N MET A 204 13.27 -5.41 -17.48
CA MET A 204 13.90 -6.58 -16.89
C MET A 204 14.71 -6.14 -15.66
N ALA A 205 14.47 -6.79 -14.52
CA ALA A 205 15.27 -6.55 -13.32
C ALA A 205 16.76 -6.80 -13.60
N SER A 206 17.62 -5.91 -13.11
CA SER A 206 19.06 -6.10 -13.14
C SER A 206 19.47 -7.38 -12.39
N GLU A 207 20.65 -7.90 -12.69
CA GLU A 207 21.17 -9.08 -12.02
C GLU A 207 21.39 -8.84 -10.51
N SER A 208 21.86 -7.66 -10.12
CA SER A 208 22.03 -7.29 -8.71
C SER A 208 20.71 -7.27 -7.96
N LEU A 209 19.64 -6.75 -8.57
CA LEU A 209 18.31 -6.79 -7.97
C LEU A 209 17.76 -8.21 -7.86
N LEU A 210 17.95 -9.04 -8.89
CA LEU A 210 17.54 -10.46 -8.85
C LEU A 210 18.22 -11.19 -7.68
N VAL A 211 19.52 -10.96 -7.48
CA VAL A 211 20.28 -11.51 -6.35
C VAL A 211 19.70 -11.03 -5.03
N ASP A 212 19.49 -9.71 -4.85
CA ASP A 212 18.97 -9.12 -3.61
C ASP A 212 17.57 -9.65 -3.28
N ALA A 213 16.71 -9.79 -4.29
CA ALA A 213 15.35 -10.33 -4.16
C ALA A 213 15.35 -11.81 -3.73
N MET A 214 16.21 -12.65 -4.32
CA MET A 214 16.27 -14.07 -3.95
C MET A 214 16.86 -14.29 -2.56
N GLN A 215 17.85 -13.49 -2.17
CA GLN A 215 18.38 -13.49 -0.81
C GLN A 215 17.32 -13.03 0.21
N TRP A 216 16.51 -12.03 -0.14
CA TRP A 216 15.40 -11.61 0.70
C TRP A 216 14.35 -12.71 0.83
N LEU A 217 13.94 -13.36 -0.27
CA LEU A 217 12.98 -14.45 -0.27
C LEU A 217 13.48 -15.65 0.55
N ARG A 218 14.77 -15.94 0.55
CA ARG A 218 15.37 -16.97 1.42
C ARG A 218 15.22 -16.59 2.90
N ARG A 219 15.59 -15.36 3.27
CA ARG A 219 15.43 -14.87 4.66
C ARG A 219 13.99 -14.90 5.12
N TYR A 220 13.04 -14.54 4.26
CA TYR A 220 11.60 -14.67 4.52
C TYR A 220 11.23 -16.12 4.83
N HIS A 221 11.57 -17.06 3.94
CA HIS A 221 11.27 -18.47 4.13
C HIS A 221 11.91 -19.09 5.38
N ASP A 222 13.06 -18.59 5.81
CA ASP A 222 13.70 -19.00 7.06
C ASP A 222 12.98 -18.40 8.29
N ALA A 223 12.53 -17.13 8.20
CA ALA A 223 11.81 -16.43 9.27
C ALA A 223 10.44 -17.04 9.61
N VAL A 224 9.77 -17.66 8.63
CA VAL A 224 8.43 -18.26 8.81
C VAL A 224 8.46 -19.75 9.19
N THR A 225 9.64 -20.35 9.37
CA THR A 225 9.77 -21.80 9.66
C THR A 225 9.08 -22.26 10.94
N ASN A 226 8.93 -21.37 11.92
CA ASN A 226 8.29 -21.65 13.21
C ASN A 226 6.98 -20.85 13.39
N PHE A 227 6.39 -20.35 12.30
CA PHE A 227 5.13 -19.63 12.34
C PHE A 227 3.98 -20.55 11.94
N GLU A 228 2.97 -20.62 12.80
CA GLU A 228 1.74 -21.35 12.53
C GLU A 228 0.53 -20.44 12.75
N HIS A 229 -0.41 -20.46 11.82
CA HIS A 229 -1.68 -19.75 11.95
C HIS A 229 -2.78 -20.50 11.18
N ALA A 230 -3.94 -20.66 11.81
CA ALA A 230 -5.04 -21.50 11.28
C ALA A 230 -5.74 -20.92 10.03
N GLY A 231 -5.43 -19.69 9.66
CA GLY A 231 -6.07 -18.98 8.56
C GLY A 231 -7.37 -18.27 8.97
N PRO A 232 -8.34 -18.10 8.05
CA PRO A 232 -8.30 -18.57 6.68
C PRO A 232 -7.21 -17.84 5.87
N TRP A 233 -6.59 -18.54 4.93
CA TRP A 233 -5.68 -17.96 3.95
C TRP A 233 -6.41 -17.79 2.62
N ARG A 234 -6.12 -16.72 1.88
CA ARG A 234 -6.72 -16.51 0.54
C ARG A 234 -6.23 -17.54 -0.46
N ASN A 235 -5.01 -18.02 -0.27
CA ASN A 235 -4.37 -19.02 -1.10
C ASN A 235 -3.74 -20.11 -0.23
N GLY A 236 -3.58 -21.31 -0.78
CA GLY A 236 -3.01 -22.47 -0.10
C GLY A 236 -3.74 -23.77 -0.42
N HIS A 237 -3.14 -24.89 -0.03
CA HIS A 237 -3.53 -26.25 -0.42
C HIS A 237 -4.99 -26.63 -0.10
N ASP A 238 -5.63 -25.98 0.88
CA ASP A 238 -6.99 -26.31 1.32
C ASP A 238 -8.11 -25.72 0.42
N GLN A 239 -7.80 -24.84 -0.54
CA GLN A 239 -8.82 -24.04 -1.24
C GLN A 239 -9.33 -24.65 -2.56
N VAL A 240 -8.66 -25.65 -3.16
CA VAL A 240 -8.98 -26.09 -4.55
C VAL A 240 -9.06 -27.59 -4.74
N SER A 241 -8.44 -28.37 -3.86
CA SER A 241 -8.46 -29.82 -3.95
C SER A 241 -8.93 -30.38 -2.62
N GLY A 242 -9.99 -31.18 -2.61
CA GLY A 242 -10.21 -32.16 -1.53
C GLY A 242 -9.11 -33.23 -1.45
N HIS A 243 -7.86 -32.86 -1.76
CA HIS A 243 -6.67 -33.64 -1.50
C HIS A 243 -6.23 -33.32 -0.09
N GLU A 244 -6.20 -34.35 0.75
CA GLU A 244 -5.61 -34.32 2.09
C GLU A 244 -4.28 -33.59 2.06
N GLN A 245 -4.00 -32.85 3.14
CA GLN A 245 -2.68 -32.33 3.47
C GLN A 245 -1.63 -33.37 3.04
N VAL A 246 -0.83 -33.04 2.01
CA VAL A 246 0.34 -33.86 1.68
C VAL A 246 1.34 -33.59 2.80
N SER A 247 1.17 -34.34 3.88
CA SER A 247 1.78 -34.18 5.21
C SER A 247 3.27 -34.52 5.25
N ASP A 248 3.87 -34.90 4.13
CA ASP A 248 5.25 -35.39 4.06
C ASP A 248 6.26 -34.37 3.50
N VAL A 249 5.81 -33.21 2.99
CA VAL A 249 6.72 -32.10 2.66
C VAL A 249 6.59 -31.06 3.76
N LYS A 250 7.70 -30.72 4.44
CA LYS A 250 7.75 -29.56 5.34
C LYS A 250 7.40 -28.30 4.53
N GLY A 251 6.13 -27.94 4.52
CA GLY A 251 5.62 -26.72 3.91
C GLY A 251 6.22 -25.50 4.60
N VAL A 252 6.18 -24.37 3.91
CA VAL A 252 6.47 -23.05 4.47
C VAL A 252 5.28 -22.14 4.17
N LEU A 253 5.17 -21.04 4.90
CA LEU A 253 4.21 -20.01 4.52
C LEU A 253 4.79 -19.21 3.35
N CYS A 254 4.26 -19.44 2.16
CA CYS A 254 4.67 -18.77 0.94
C CYS A 254 4.02 -17.39 0.80
N HIS A 255 4.67 -16.49 0.07
CA HIS A 255 4.06 -15.23 -0.35
C HIS A 255 3.07 -15.45 -1.52
N HIS A 256 3.32 -16.45 -2.36
CA HIS A 256 2.59 -16.85 -3.57
C HIS A 256 2.44 -15.81 -4.68
N ASP A 257 2.91 -14.58 -4.46
CA ASP A 257 2.87 -13.47 -5.41
C ASP A 257 4.15 -12.60 -5.35
N PHE A 258 5.30 -13.26 -5.10
CA PHE A 258 6.60 -12.59 -5.02
C PHE A 258 7.13 -12.26 -6.43
N ALA A 259 6.78 -11.08 -6.93
CA ALA A 259 7.13 -10.60 -8.27
C ALA A 259 7.63 -9.14 -8.25
N PRO A 260 8.34 -8.67 -9.30
CA PRO A 260 8.87 -7.30 -9.33
C PRO A 260 7.80 -6.20 -9.20
N TYR A 261 6.56 -6.47 -9.62
CA TYR A 261 5.45 -5.53 -9.46
C TYR A 261 4.97 -5.37 -8.00
N ASN A 262 5.34 -6.31 -7.11
CA ASN A 262 5.03 -6.31 -5.68
C ASN A 262 6.26 -5.95 -4.82
N VAL A 263 7.30 -5.42 -5.46
CA VAL A 263 8.57 -5.09 -4.81
C VAL A 263 8.96 -3.65 -5.10
N ALA A 264 9.11 -2.86 -4.04
CA ALA A 264 9.68 -1.52 -4.09
C ALA A 264 11.21 -1.63 -4.18
N THR A 265 11.79 -0.88 -5.11
CA THR A 265 13.22 -0.94 -5.45
C THR A 265 13.87 0.44 -5.37
N SER A 266 15.19 0.45 -5.15
CA SER A 266 16.03 1.66 -5.22
C SER A 266 17.29 1.38 -6.04
N THR A 267 17.72 2.35 -6.85
CA THR A 267 18.97 2.29 -7.61
C THR A 267 20.03 3.12 -6.91
N SER A 268 21.23 2.55 -6.75
CA SER A 268 22.39 3.22 -6.16
C SER A 268 23.67 2.90 -6.94
N ALA A 269 24.79 3.54 -6.60
CA ALA A 269 26.09 3.23 -7.18
C ALA A 269 26.53 1.77 -6.95
N ASP A 270 26.07 1.15 -5.85
CA ASP A 270 26.39 -0.24 -5.49
C ASP A 270 25.40 -1.26 -6.10
N GLY A 271 24.52 -0.80 -7.00
CA GLY A 271 23.50 -1.59 -7.68
C GLY A 271 22.08 -1.36 -7.16
N ASP A 272 21.14 -2.04 -7.82
CA ASP A 272 19.72 -2.00 -7.47
C ASP A 272 19.44 -2.91 -6.26
N ARG A 273 18.53 -2.46 -5.40
CA ARG A 273 18.18 -3.14 -4.14
C ARG A 273 16.69 -3.22 -3.95
N VAL A 274 16.25 -4.27 -3.26
CA VAL A 274 14.91 -4.33 -2.68
C VAL A 274 14.85 -3.37 -1.51
N VAL A 275 13.81 -2.56 -1.41
CA VAL A 275 13.55 -1.67 -0.26
C VAL A 275 12.18 -1.92 0.39
N GLY A 276 11.30 -2.68 -0.28
CA GLY A 276 10.02 -3.10 0.29
C GLY A 276 9.38 -4.26 -0.48
N VAL A 277 8.66 -5.12 0.21
CA VAL A 277 7.84 -6.20 -0.36
C VAL A 277 6.42 -6.07 0.18
N PHE A 278 5.44 -5.99 -0.72
CA PHE A 278 4.05 -5.71 -0.39
C PHE A 278 3.10 -6.65 -1.15
N ASP A 279 1.80 -6.46 -0.93
CA ASP A 279 0.72 -7.30 -1.47
C ASP A 279 0.72 -8.75 -0.94
N TRP A 280 0.56 -8.87 0.37
CA TRP A 280 0.60 -10.12 1.12
C TRP A 280 -0.72 -10.90 1.09
N ASP A 281 -1.73 -10.44 0.34
CA ASP A 281 -3.06 -11.05 0.31
C ASP A 281 -3.05 -12.50 -0.13
N MET A 282 -2.08 -12.87 -0.98
CA MET A 282 -1.92 -14.23 -1.49
C MET A 282 -1.07 -15.11 -0.60
N ALA A 283 -0.55 -14.60 0.52
CA ALA A 283 0.25 -15.41 1.43
C ALA A 283 -0.56 -16.59 1.98
N GLY A 284 0.12 -17.71 2.19
CA GLY A 284 -0.52 -18.93 2.68
C GLY A 284 0.37 -20.16 2.60
N PRO A 285 -0.13 -21.31 3.08
CA PRO A 285 0.62 -22.57 3.06
C PRO A 285 1.06 -22.94 1.64
N GLY A 286 2.28 -23.45 1.51
CA GLY A 286 2.84 -23.90 0.25
C GLY A 286 4.21 -24.54 0.43
N THR A 287 4.97 -24.62 -0.65
CA THR A 287 6.37 -25.07 -0.63
C THR A 287 7.31 -23.97 -1.14
N ARG A 288 8.57 -23.97 -0.68
CA ARG A 288 9.60 -23.05 -1.18
C ARG A 288 9.72 -23.08 -2.70
N LEU A 289 9.52 -24.25 -3.31
CA LEU A 289 9.56 -24.42 -4.75
C LEU A 289 8.42 -23.70 -5.46
N GLU A 290 7.23 -23.59 -4.87
CA GLU A 290 6.11 -22.86 -5.47
C GLU A 290 6.37 -21.35 -5.54
N ASP A 291 6.93 -20.77 -4.47
CA ASP A 291 7.36 -19.36 -4.47
C ASP A 291 8.51 -19.13 -5.46
N LEU A 292 9.49 -20.04 -5.51
CA LEU A 292 10.58 -19.97 -6.49
C LEU A 292 10.08 -20.13 -7.93
N ALA A 293 9.12 -21.02 -8.19
CA ALA A 293 8.54 -21.21 -9.51
C ALA A 293 7.79 -19.97 -9.98
N PHE A 294 6.99 -19.35 -9.10
CA PHE A 294 6.28 -18.11 -9.39
C PHE A 294 7.25 -16.92 -9.52
N ALA A 295 8.29 -16.88 -8.69
CA ALA A 295 9.33 -15.88 -8.81
C ALA A 295 10.11 -16.03 -10.12
N ALA A 296 10.44 -17.23 -10.57
CA ALA A 296 11.11 -17.47 -11.84
C ALA A 296 10.26 -17.01 -13.03
N TRP A 297 8.93 -17.21 -12.97
CA TRP A 297 8.00 -16.70 -13.97
C TRP A 297 8.17 -15.19 -14.21
N ASN A 298 8.35 -14.40 -13.14
CA ASN A 298 8.36 -12.93 -13.20
C ASN A 298 9.77 -12.31 -13.18
N TRP A 299 10.68 -12.81 -12.35
CA TRP A 299 12.04 -12.28 -12.17
C TRP A 299 13.04 -12.78 -13.23
N VAL A 300 12.79 -13.96 -13.83
CA VAL A 300 13.52 -14.48 -15.01
C VAL A 300 12.77 -14.19 -16.33
N PRO A 301 11.83 -13.24 -16.30
CA PRO A 301 10.67 -13.12 -17.20
C PRO A 301 10.32 -14.33 -18.09
N LEU A 302 10.13 -15.53 -17.53
CA LEU A 302 9.75 -16.71 -18.32
C LEU A 302 8.36 -16.58 -18.96
N HIS A 303 7.52 -15.69 -18.44
CA HIS A 303 6.21 -15.32 -18.99
C HIS A 303 6.25 -14.70 -20.40
N ARG A 304 7.44 -14.31 -20.88
CA ARG A 304 7.68 -13.81 -22.25
C ARG A 304 8.93 -14.45 -22.83
N THR A 305 9.14 -14.24 -24.13
CA THR A 305 10.31 -14.76 -24.82
C THR A 305 11.52 -13.87 -24.57
N ILE A 306 12.55 -14.47 -23.98
CA ILE A 306 13.92 -13.92 -23.85
C ILE A 306 14.91 -14.94 -24.43
N ALA A 307 16.19 -14.56 -24.59
CA ALA A 307 17.19 -15.48 -25.07
C ALA A 307 17.35 -16.68 -24.12
N VAL A 308 17.50 -17.89 -24.67
CA VAL A 308 17.66 -19.13 -23.88
C VAL A 308 18.87 -19.05 -22.95
N ALA A 309 19.96 -18.44 -23.41
CA ALA A 309 21.16 -18.22 -22.60
C ALA A 309 20.86 -17.33 -21.38
N ASP A 310 20.12 -16.24 -21.56
CA ASP A 310 19.76 -15.31 -20.48
C ASP A 310 18.81 -15.97 -19.47
N ALA A 311 17.81 -16.72 -19.96
CA ALA A 311 16.91 -17.49 -19.09
C ALA A 311 17.69 -18.48 -18.21
N ALA A 312 18.61 -19.25 -18.81
CA ALA A 312 19.42 -20.21 -18.06
C ALA A 312 20.37 -19.52 -17.07
N GLN A 313 21.06 -18.44 -17.48
CA GLN A 313 21.94 -17.66 -16.61
C GLN A 313 21.19 -17.10 -15.40
N ARG A 314 20.01 -16.51 -15.61
CA ARG A 314 19.20 -15.93 -14.54
C ARG A 314 18.62 -16.99 -13.61
N LEU A 315 18.23 -18.16 -14.13
CA LEU A 315 17.81 -19.31 -13.29
C LEU A 315 18.96 -19.81 -12.40
N MET A 316 20.19 -19.92 -12.95
CA MET A 316 21.37 -20.27 -12.16
C MET A 316 21.67 -19.21 -11.08
N LEU A 317 21.58 -17.92 -11.44
CA LEU A 317 21.79 -16.81 -10.52
C LEU A 317 20.73 -16.80 -9.40
N MET A 318 19.47 -17.02 -9.77
CA MET A 318 18.35 -17.14 -8.84
C MET A 318 18.55 -18.28 -7.84
N ALA A 319 18.85 -19.49 -8.33
CA ALA A 319 19.08 -20.65 -7.50
C ALA A 319 20.25 -20.44 -6.53
N SER A 320 21.41 -20.04 -7.05
CA SER A 320 22.62 -19.81 -6.24
C SER A 320 22.49 -18.69 -5.22
N SER A 321 21.68 -17.66 -5.51
CA SER A 321 21.41 -16.54 -4.59
C SER A 321 20.40 -16.90 -3.49
N TYR A 322 19.45 -17.78 -3.79
CA TYR A 322 18.49 -18.28 -2.81
C TYR A 322 19.13 -19.33 -1.88
N GLY A 323 19.91 -20.26 -2.43
CA GLY A 323 20.56 -21.32 -1.65
C GLY A 323 21.34 -22.30 -2.52
N ARG A 324 22.52 -22.71 -2.06
CA ARG A 324 23.41 -23.64 -2.80
C ARG A 324 22.80 -25.04 -2.99
N ASP A 325 21.78 -25.36 -2.21
CA ASP A 325 21.01 -26.60 -2.22
C ASP A 325 19.89 -26.61 -3.28
N VAL A 326 19.64 -25.48 -3.95
CA VAL A 326 18.56 -25.39 -4.96
C VAL A 326 19.12 -25.67 -6.37
N ASP A 327 18.55 -26.64 -7.07
CA ASP A 327 18.85 -26.88 -8.48
C ASP A 327 17.96 -25.96 -9.35
N PRO A 328 18.54 -25.16 -10.26
CA PRO A 328 17.76 -24.32 -11.18
C PRO A 328 16.81 -25.13 -12.08
N ARG A 329 17.07 -26.42 -12.31
CA ARG A 329 16.18 -27.32 -13.06
C ARG A 329 14.91 -27.66 -12.29
N ASP A 330 14.99 -27.75 -10.96
CA ASP A 330 13.81 -27.96 -10.12
C ASP A 330 12.91 -26.72 -10.18
N ILE A 331 13.50 -25.53 -10.09
CA ILE A 331 12.78 -24.26 -10.26
C ILE A 331 12.07 -24.24 -11.61
N LEU A 332 12.80 -24.47 -12.72
CA LEU A 332 12.24 -24.49 -14.07
C LEU A 332 11.12 -25.53 -14.21
N GLY A 333 11.32 -26.74 -13.67
CA GLY A 333 10.34 -27.81 -13.68
C GLY A 333 9.07 -27.48 -12.90
N GLY A 334 9.18 -26.65 -11.85
CA GLY A 334 8.04 -26.18 -11.04
C GLY A 334 7.19 -25.08 -11.68
N VAL A 335 7.72 -24.34 -12.67
CA VAL A 335 7.03 -23.17 -13.26
C VAL A 335 5.71 -23.58 -13.92
N VAL A 336 5.74 -24.51 -14.89
CA VAL A 336 4.53 -24.89 -15.65
C VAL A 336 3.42 -25.43 -14.72
N PRO A 337 3.66 -26.41 -13.83
CA PRO A 337 2.63 -26.88 -12.90
C PRO A 337 2.05 -25.78 -12.01
N ARG A 338 2.90 -24.88 -11.51
CA ARG A 338 2.50 -23.78 -10.62
C ARG A 338 1.58 -22.78 -11.32
N LEU A 339 1.84 -22.47 -12.61
CA LEU A 339 1.03 -21.52 -13.37
C LEU A 339 -0.24 -22.16 -13.93
N GLU A 340 -0.22 -23.45 -14.28
CA GLU A 340 -1.45 -24.19 -14.60
C GLU A 340 -2.40 -24.23 -13.42
N ASP A 341 -1.86 -24.34 -12.20
CA ASP A 341 -2.66 -24.23 -10.98
C ASP A 341 -3.28 -22.84 -10.79
N SER A 342 -2.50 -21.77 -11.01
CA SER A 342 -3.04 -20.40 -11.04
C SER A 342 -4.17 -20.26 -12.08
N VAL A 343 -3.99 -20.79 -13.29
CA VAL A 343 -5.00 -20.76 -14.35
C VAL A 343 -6.29 -21.45 -13.92
N ARG A 344 -6.20 -22.65 -13.33
CA ARG A 344 -7.37 -23.37 -12.80
C ARG A 344 -8.08 -22.58 -11.71
N ARG A 345 -7.32 -21.98 -10.78
CA ARG A 345 -7.87 -21.15 -9.69
C ARG A 345 -8.60 -19.92 -10.19
N ILE A 346 -7.99 -19.17 -11.10
CA ILE A 346 -8.61 -17.97 -11.67
C ILE A 346 -9.90 -18.37 -12.41
N ALA A 347 -9.87 -19.43 -13.22
CA ALA A 347 -11.05 -19.92 -13.94
C ALA A 347 -12.18 -20.35 -12.98
N ALA A 348 -11.84 -21.09 -11.91
CA ALA A 348 -12.80 -21.53 -10.90
C ALA A 348 -13.41 -20.35 -10.14
N GLY A 349 -12.59 -19.38 -9.73
CA GLY A 349 -13.06 -18.17 -9.05
C GLY A 349 -13.95 -17.30 -9.93
N GLN A 350 -13.61 -17.14 -11.21
CA GLN A 350 -14.47 -16.46 -12.19
C GLN A 350 -15.81 -17.17 -12.36
N ALA A 351 -15.82 -18.50 -12.45
CA ALA A 351 -17.05 -19.29 -12.54
C ALA A 351 -17.91 -19.21 -11.27
N ALA A 352 -17.27 -19.05 -10.11
CA ALA A 352 -17.95 -18.86 -8.82
C ALA A 352 -18.41 -17.41 -8.55
N GLY A 353 -18.07 -16.46 -9.43
CA GLY A 353 -18.47 -15.05 -9.29
C GLY A 353 -17.61 -14.23 -8.32
N ASP A 354 -16.38 -14.67 -8.02
CA ASP A 354 -15.44 -13.90 -7.19
C ASP A 354 -15.07 -12.58 -7.90
N GLU A 355 -15.41 -11.44 -7.30
CA GLU A 355 -15.20 -10.11 -7.90
C GLU A 355 -13.71 -9.82 -8.19
N GLY A 356 -12.79 -10.32 -7.35
CA GLY A 356 -11.35 -10.17 -7.57
C GLY A 356 -10.89 -10.92 -8.81
N MET A 357 -11.32 -12.18 -8.97
CA MET A 357 -10.98 -13.01 -10.13
C MET A 357 -11.68 -12.53 -11.42
N LEU A 358 -12.90 -11.98 -11.30
CA LEU A 358 -13.60 -11.34 -12.41
C LEU A 358 -12.88 -10.07 -12.89
N ASN A 359 -12.27 -9.29 -11.99
CA ASN A 359 -11.46 -8.14 -12.39
C ASN A 359 -10.25 -8.53 -13.24
N LEU A 360 -9.66 -9.70 -13.02
CA LEU A 360 -8.56 -10.21 -13.85
C LEU A 360 -8.99 -10.52 -15.30
N ALA A 361 -10.27 -10.76 -15.56
CA ALA A 361 -10.77 -10.95 -16.92
C ALA A 361 -10.57 -9.69 -17.80
N LYS A 362 -10.56 -8.50 -17.18
CA LYS A 362 -10.33 -7.21 -17.87
C LYS A 362 -8.95 -7.12 -18.51
N VAL A 363 -7.97 -7.87 -17.98
CA VAL A 363 -6.60 -7.96 -18.50
C VAL A 363 -6.33 -9.26 -19.27
N GLY A 364 -7.38 -10.03 -19.55
CA GLY A 364 -7.34 -11.24 -20.39
C GLY A 364 -7.05 -12.54 -19.64
N GLU A 365 -7.10 -12.55 -18.30
CA GLU A 365 -6.89 -13.79 -17.53
C GLU A 365 -8.16 -14.66 -17.47
N PRO A 366 -8.02 -16.00 -17.44
CA PRO A 366 -6.76 -16.76 -17.38
C PRO A 366 -6.15 -17.11 -18.75
N ALA A 367 -6.80 -16.72 -19.85
CA ALA A 367 -6.37 -17.07 -21.21
C ALA A 367 -4.97 -16.55 -21.54
N ARG A 368 -4.63 -15.34 -21.07
CA ARG A 368 -3.31 -14.74 -21.20
C ARG A 368 -2.22 -15.59 -20.54
N THR A 369 -2.39 -15.99 -19.28
CA THR A 369 -1.45 -16.89 -18.61
C THR A 369 -1.38 -18.25 -19.31
N SER A 370 -2.51 -18.83 -19.71
CA SER A 370 -2.52 -20.13 -20.41
C SER A 370 -1.67 -20.12 -21.68
N TRP A 371 -1.83 -19.09 -22.53
CA TRP A 371 -1.03 -18.98 -23.75
C TRP A 371 0.47 -18.82 -23.46
N ARG A 372 0.84 -18.03 -22.44
CA ARG A 372 2.23 -17.85 -22.02
C ARG A 372 2.83 -19.16 -21.48
N VAL A 373 2.04 -19.97 -20.78
CA VAL A 373 2.46 -21.30 -20.30
C VAL A 373 2.74 -22.24 -21.47
N ASP A 374 1.87 -22.26 -22.49
CA ASP A 374 2.07 -23.06 -23.71
C ASP A 374 3.31 -22.63 -24.50
N ASP A 375 3.60 -21.33 -24.54
CA ASP A 375 4.84 -20.80 -25.13
C ASP A 375 6.08 -21.25 -24.33
N LEU A 376 6.07 -21.08 -23.01
CA LEU A 376 7.17 -21.52 -22.15
C LEU A 376 7.45 -23.02 -22.30
N ARG A 377 6.40 -23.85 -22.34
CA ARG A 377 6.51 -25.31 -22.49
C ARG A 377 7.34 -25.72 -23.71
N LYS A 378 7.27 -24.96 -24.81
CA LYS A 378 8.07 -25.21 -26.03
C LYS A 378 9.56 -24.89 -25.81
N ARG A 379 9.87 -23.92 -24.95
CA ARG A 379 11.24 -23.44 -24.67
C ARG A 379 11.93 -24.20 -23.52
N VAL A 380 11.17 -24.85 -22.64
CA VAL A 380 11.71 -25.62 -21.50
C VAL A 380 12.83 -26.60 -21.88
N PRO A 381 12.73 -27.42 -22.95
CA PRO A 381 13.80 -28.35 -23.33
C PRO A 381 15.13 -27.65 -23.62
N GLU A 382 15.09 -26.51 -24.33
CA GLU A 382 16.29 -25.75 -24.69
C GLU A 382 16.93 -25.08 -23.47
N ILE A 383 16.10 -24.47 -22.59
CA ILE A 383 16.56 -23.86 -21.35
C ILE A 383 17.16 -24.93 -20.42
N SER A 384 16.47 -26.07 -20.26
CA SER A 384 16.94 -27.19 -19.44
C SER A 384 18.25 -27.79 -19.95
N ALA A 385 18.39 -27.96 -21.27
CA ALA A 385 19.64 -28.39 -21.89
C ALA A 385 20.77 -27.41 -21.58
N ARG A 386 20.50 -26.10 -21.64
CA ARG A 386 21.50 -25.05 -21.32
C ARG A 386 21.93 -25.07 -19.85
N LEU A 387 21.00 -25.36 -18.92
CA LEU A 387 21.32 -25.55 -17.49
C LEU A 387 22.22 -26.77 -17.23
N GLY A 388 22.19 -27.77 -18.10
CA GLY A 388 23.04 -28.97 -18.01
C GLY A 388 24.51 -28.74 -18.36
N PHE A 389 24.83 -27.63 -19.05
CA PHE A 389 26.21 -27.25 -19.35
C PHE A 389 26.72 -26.30 -18.26
N ARG A 390 27.49 -26.81 -17.30
CA ARG A 390 28.32 -25.93 -16.45
C ARG A 390 29.32 -25.23 -17.37
N LEU A 391 29.27 -23.89 -17.44
CA LEU A 391 30.31 -23.08 -18.09
C LEU A 391 31.64 -23.23 -17.36
#